data_AF-A0A7S1RGJ5-F1
#
_entry.id   AF-A0A7S1RGJ5-F1
#
_cell.length_a   1.000
_cell.length_b   1.000
_cell.length_c   1.000
_cell.angle_alpha   90.00
_cell.angle_beta   90.00
_cell.angle_gamma   90.00
#
_symmetry.space_group_name_H-M   'P 1'
#
loop_
_entity.id
_entity.type
_entity.pdbx_description
1 polymer ?
#
loop_
_entity_poly.entity_id
_entity_poly.type
_entity_poly.pdbx_seq_one_letter_code
_entity_poly.pdbx_strand_id
1 'polypeptide(L)'
;AGLGDLPPAPASESSDAVLKRRLDRLLDAALQKPELLLERLNGDLLALEGVTLHFTNSSSTQKPKVLPEAVVVYGANQRVGSEVRLFASPTDGSLAGQVCADAFSKQGPAQEAGVRTDWALDVEKTKELNPGKASQFGGSALLENPNLLLAMADVTLAFKQPNSQKAVRFTGSGPTNSETWSCKALPGSSAVFKFQCHSGNDYDPELRWGVWALVFPQGATRLSTQALDVTAQKWVERTTRGKGVEGTVEVERDDWDEARLRALCARHGWEFEWMTEDGERRRRANERRAFLQDAADWSCTTRSAEAASKLQASIKQAEAAAVKAQEEAGTAQKP
;
A
#
# COMPACT_ATOMS: atom_id res chain seq x y z
N ALA A 1 -23.27 13.30 12.46
CA ALA A 1 -23.71 13.77 11.13
C ALA A 1 -23.71 12.57 10.21
N GLY A 2 -24.80 12.33 9.48
CA GLY A 2 -24.96 11.12 8.66
C GLY A 2 -23.97 11.09 7.49
N LEU A 3 -23.38 9.92 7.25
CA LEU A 3 -22.66 9.60 6.01
C LEU A 3 -23.63 9.74 4.81
N GLY A 4 -23.72 10.94 4.25
CA GLY A 4 -24.35 11.30 2.96
C GLY A 4 -25.76 10.79 2.71
N ASP A 5 -26.75 11.70 2.72
CA ASP A 5 -28.11 11.67 2.13
C ASP A 5 -28.90 10.35 2.02
N LEU A 6 -28.54 9.32 2.79
CA LEU A 6 -29.28 8.07 2.87
C LEU A 6 -29.92 7.94 4.24
N PRO A 7 -31.22 7.58 4.28
CA PRO A 7 -31.91 7.37 5.53
C PRO A 7 -31.20 6.29 6.35
N PRO A 8 -31.19 6.41 7.69
CA PRO A 8 -30.59 5.42 8.57
C PRO A 8 -31.17 4.04 8.28
N ALA A 9 -30.30 3.03 8.25
CA ALA A 9 -30.73 1.64 8.03
C ALA A 9 -31.75 1.24 9.12
N PRO A 10 -32.83 0.53 8.76
CA PRO A 10 -33.84 0.11 9.72
C PRO A 10 -33.20 -0.81 10.78
N ALA A 11 -33.62 -0.66 12.03
CA ALA A 11 -33.05 -1.32 13.21
C ALA A 11 -33.10 -2.86 13.21
N SER A 12 -33.58 -3.49 12.13
CA SER A 12 -33.75 -4.93 11.97
C SER A 12 -32.72 -5.61 11.07
N GLU A 13 -31.76 -4.89 10.47
CA GLU A 13 -30.65 -5.53 9.76
C GLU A 13 -29.57 -5.96 10.76
N SER A 14 -29.12 -7.22 10.69
CA SER A 14 -28.07 -7.73 11.59
C SER A 14 -26.77 -6.94 11.40
N SER A 15 -26.06 -6.71 12.51
CA SER A 15 -24.77 -6.01 12.59
C SER A 15 -23.81 -6.39 11.46
N ASP A 16 -23.78 -7.66 11.08
CA ASP A 16 -22.86 -8.21 10.07
C ASP A 16 -23.20 -7.80 8.63
N ALA A 17 -24.48 -7.70 8.28
CA ALA A 17 -24.87 -7.25 6.94
C ALA A 17 -24.50 -5.78 6.71
N VAL A 18 -24.60 -4.98 7.77
CA VAL A 18 -24.20 -3.57 7.79
C VAL A 18 -22.68 -3.43 7.75
N LEU A 19 -21.94 -4.25 8.50
CA LEU A 19 -20.48 -4.30 8.51
C LEU A 19 -19.91 -4.68 7.14
N LYS A 20 -20.49 -5.71 6.51
CA LYS A 20 -20.05 -6.20 5.20
C LYS A 20 -20.25 -5.15 4.08
N ARG A 21 -21.43 -4.52 4.02
CA ARG A 21 -21.68 -3.41 3.08
C ARG A 21 -20.75 -2.23 3.30
N ARG A 22 -20.32 -1.98 4.55
CA ARG A 22 -19.37 -0.90 4.87
C ARG A 22 -17.93 -1.26 4.46
N LEU A 23 -17.53 -2.52 4.64
CA LEU A 23 -16.22 -3.03 4.22
C LEU A 23 -16.06 -3.04 2.69
N ASP A 24 -17.07 -3.51 1.96
CA ASP A 24 -17.04 -3.53 0.49
C ASP A 24 -16.88 -2.11 -0.09
N ARG A 25 -17.57 -1.12 0.51
CA ARG A 25 -17.45 0.30 0.12
C ARG A 25 -16.10 0.93 0.47
N LEU A 26 -15.42 0.42 1.50
CA LEU A 26 -14.12 0.91 1.93
C LEU A 26 -13.01 0.36 1.00
N LEU A 27 -13.17 -0.89 0.54
CA LEU A 27 -12.33 -1.50 -0.49
C LEU A 27 -12.52 -0.83 -1.85
N ASP A 28 -13.76 -0.53 -2.25
CA ASP A 28 -14.04 0.21 -3.48
C ASP A 28 -13.45 1.62 -3.45
N ALA A 29 -13.56 2.33 -2.31
CA ALA A 29 -12.96 3.65 -2.13
C ALA A 29 -11.42 3.61 -2.12
N ALA A 30 -10.83 2.57 -1.51
CA ALA A 30 -9.38 2.39 -1.47
C ALA A 30 -8.74 2.18 -2.85
N LEU A 31 -9.51 1.67 -3.81
CA LEU A 31 -9.01 1.36 -5.15
C LEU A 31 -9.40 2.39 -6.23
N GLN A 32 -10.47 3.17 -6.03
CA GLN A 32 -10.96 4.10 -7.05
C GLN A 32 -10.68 5.58 -6.76
N LYS A 33 -10.66 6.02 -5.48
CA LYS A 33 -10.50 7.44 -5.10
C LYS A 33 -9.73 7.57 -3.78
N PRO A 34 -8.38 7.55 -3.80
CA PRO A 34 -7.55 7.50 -2.59
C PRO A 34 -7.70 8.72 -1.67
N GLU A 35 -8.09 9.88 -2.19
CA GLU A 35 -8.38 11.09 -1.40
C GLU A 35 -9.60 10.92 -0.48
N LEU A 36 -10.64 10.26 -1.00
CA LEU A 36 -11.85 9.92 -0.24
C LEU A 36 -11.60 8.83 0.81
N LEU A 37 -10.64 7.93 0.57
CA LEU A 37 -10.16 6.98 1.58
C LEU A 37 -9.49 7.74 2.73
N LEU A 38 -8.61 8.69 2.42
CA LEU A 38 -7.90 9.52 3.39
C LEU A 38 -8.87 10.39 4.21
N GLU A 39 -9.85 11.02 3.57
CA GLU A 39 -10.88 11.81 4.25
C GLU A 39 -11.75 10.95 5.18
N ARG A 40 -12.07 9.71 4.78
CA ARG A 40 -12.84 8.76 5.62
C ARG A 40 -12.04 8.17 6.77
N LEU A 41 -10.74 7.90 6.56
CA LEU A 41 -9.84 7.46 7.63
C LEU A 41 -9.61 8.56 8.67
N ASN A 42 -9.57 9.83 8.23
CA ASN A 42 -9.37 10.99 9.10
C ASN A 42 -10.67 11.62 9.64
N GLY A 43 -11.83 11.15 9.19
CA GLY A 43 -13.15 11.61 9.65
C GLY A 43 -13.69 10.78 10.81
N ASP A 44 -14.87 10.20 10.62
CA ASP A 44 -15.60 9.43 11.64
C ASP A 44 -14.79 8.28 12.26
N LEU A 45 -13.77 7.79 11.57
CA LEU A 45 -12.92 6.69 12.01
C LEU A 45 -11.90 7.12 13.08
N LEU A 46 -11.46 8.37 13.08
CA LEU A 46 -10.66 8.97 14.17
C LEU A 46 -11.50 9.28 15.42
N ALA A 47 -12.81 9.47 15.25
CA ALA A 47 -13.73 9.74 16.36
C ALA A 47 -14.16 8.46 17.12
N LEU A 48 -13.76 7.28 16.64
CA LEU A 48 -14.01 6.01 17.32
C LEU A 48 -12.91 5.73 18.34
N GLU A 49 -13.25 5.78 19.63
CA GLU A 49 -12.36 5.32 20.69
C GLU A 49 -12.33 3.78 20.74
N GLY A 50 -11.13 3.21 20.91
CA GLY A 50 -10.93 1.76 20.99
C GLY A 50 -10.83 1.03 19.65
N VAL A 51 -10.67 1.76 18.52
CA VAL A 51 -10.50 1.14 17.20
C VAL A 51 -9.02 1.09 16.83
N THR A 52 -8.54 -0.13 16.54
CA THR A 52 -7.18 -0.37 16.05
C THR A 52 -7.23 -0.66 14.54
N LEU A 53 -6.58 0.19 13.74
CA LEU A 53 -6.48 0.01 12.29
C LEU A 53 -5.23 -0.78 11.92
N HIS A 54 -5.41 -1.89 11.22
CA HIS A 54 -4.32 -2.72 10.70
C HIS A 54 -4.25 -2.62 9.17
N PHE A 55 -3.19 -2.02 8.64
CA PHE A 55 -2.90 -1.99 7.20
C PHE A 55 -1.71 -2.86 6.89
N THR A 56 -1.84 -3.78 5.94
CA THR A 56 -0.71 -4.62 5.54
C THR A 56 -0.82 -5.26 4.17
N ASN A 57 0.36 -5.44 3.57
CA ASN A 57 0.66 -6.59 2.73
C ASN A 57 0.99 -7.77 3.68
N SER A 58 -0.05 -8.48 4.17
CA SER A 58 -0.04 -9.42 5.32
C SER A 58 0.17 -8.79 6.71
N SER A 59 -0.87 -8.86 7.57
CA SER A 59 -1.17 -8.13 8.84
C SER A 59 -0.21 -8.27 10.01
N SER A 60 1.10 -8.14 9.79
CA SER A 60 2.07 -8.12 10.89
C SER A 60 3.22 -7.15 10.66
N THR A 61 3.40 -6.19 11.58
CA THR A 61 4.61 -5.32 11.69
C THR A 61 5.83 -6.09 12.18
N GLN A 62 5.63 -7.30 12.71
CA GLN A 62 6.69 -8.26 12.91
C GLN A 62 6.78 -9.15 11.68
N LYS A 63 7.98 -9.34 11.13
CA LYS A 63 8.21 -10.41 10.15
C LYS A 63 7.61 -11.69 10.77
N PRO A 64 6.57 -12.31 10.18
CA PRO A 64 5.89 -13.44 10.82
C PRO A 64 6.96 -14.47 11.12
N LYS A 65 7.27 -14.60 12.40
CA LYS A 65 8.16 -15.64 12.88
C LYS A 65 7.33 -16.88 12.73
N VAL A 66 7.50 -17.56 11.59
CA VAL A 66 6.99 -18.92 11.42
C VAL A 66 7.65 -19.70 12.53
N LEU A 67 6.93 -19.85 13.64
CA LEU A 67 7.36 -20.74 14.69
C LEU A 67 7.30 -22.11 14.03
N PRO A 68 8.39 -22.88 14.00
CA PRO A 68 8.39 -24.23 13.43
C PRO A 68 7.54 -25.19 14.27
N GLU A 69 6.71 -24.66 15.17
CA GLU A 69 6.00 -25.34 16.20
C GLU A 69 4.66 -24.64 16.48
N ALA A 70 3.63 -25.43 16.70
CA ALA A 70 2.28 -25.00 17.02
C ALA A 70 1.79 -25.83 18.20
N VAL A 71 1.29 -25.17 19.24
CA VAL A 71 0.75 -25.81 20.44
C VAL A 71 -0.76 -25.66 20.41
N VAL A 72 -1.46 -26.80 20.44
CA VAL A 72 -2.92 -26.89 20.30
C VAL A 72 -3.50 -27.40 21.61
N VAL A 73 -4.40 -26.64 22.23
CA VAL A 73 -5.05 -27.02 23.49
C VAL A 73 -6.48 -27.47 23.21
N TYR A 74 -6.81 -28.70 23.62
CA TYR A 74 -8.17 -29.25 23.59
C TYR A 74 -8.72 -29.30 25.00
N GLY A 75 -9.85 -28.63 25.26
CA GLY A 75 -10.50 -28.64 26.57
C GLY A 75 -11.15 -29.97 26.93
N ALA A 76 -11.63 -30.11 28.17
CA ALA A 76 -12.28 -31.33 28.66
C ALA A 76 -13.54 -31.74 27.88
N ASN A 77 -14.27 -30.78 27.33
CA ASN A 77 -15.46 -31.03 26.51
C ASN A 77 -15.16 -31.14 25.02
N GLN A 78 -13.89 -31.09 24.62
CA GLN A 78 -13.48 -31.07 23.23
C GLN A 78 -12.48 -32.19 22.95
N ARG A 79 -12.89 -33.16 22.13
CA ARG A 79 -12.01 -34.25 21.69
C ARG A 79 -11.17 -33.83 20.49
N VAL A 80 -9.97 -34.37 20.37
CA VAL A 80 -9.13 -34.19 19.17
C VAL A 80 -9.86 -34.65 17.91
N GLY A 81 -10.57 -35.77 18.00
CA GLY A 81 -11.40 -36.32 16.92
C GLY A 81 -12.60 -35.45 16.53
N SER A 82 -12.85 -34.34 17.23
CA SER A 82 -13.89 -33.39 16.83
C SER A 82 -13.51 -32.61 15.57
N GLU A 83 -12.21 -32.36 15.34
CA GLU A 83 -11.70 -31.67 14.14
C GLU A 83 -10.74 -32.54 13.31
N VAL A 84 -9.95 -33.41 13.93
CA VAL A 84 -9.03 -34.29 13.20
C VAL A 84 -9.79 -35.56 12.86
N ARG A 85 -9.81 -35.93 11.58
CA ARG A 85 -10.50 -37.12 11.11
C ARG A 85 -9.64 -38.37 11.27
N LEU A 86 -8.35 -38.25 10.97
CA LEU A 86 -7.42 -39.37 10.89
C LEU A 86 -6.01 -38.88 11.20
N PHE A 87 -5.29 -39.64 12.03
CA PHE A 87 -3.84 -39.54 12.12
C PHE A 87 -3.21 -40.70 11.36
N ALA A 88 -2.06 -40.43 10.75
CA ALA A 88 -1.27 -41.43 10.02
C ALA A 88 0.18 -41.37 10.48
N SER A 89 0.88 -42.48 10.26
CA SER A 89 2.33 -42.60 10.39
C SER A 89 2.89 -42.96 9.01
N PRO A 90 3.25 -41.97 8.17
CA PRO A 90 3.77 -42.24 6.84
C PRO A 90 4.96 -43.18 6.90
N THR A 91 5.05 -44.13 5.97
CA THR A 91 6.21 -45.03 5.84
C THR A 91 7.33 -44.39 5.02
N ASP A 92 6.98 -43.45 4.14
CA ASP A 92 7.91 -42.82 3.20
C ASP A 92 7.88 -41.28 3.28
N GLY A 93 8.99 -40.65 2.88
CA GLY A 93 9.13 -39.19 2.79
C GLY A 93 9.67 -38.52 4.06
N SER A 94 9.60 -37.19 4.10
CA SER A 94 10.17 -36.39 5.22
C SER A 94 9.44 -36.56 6.55
N LEU A 95 8.28 -37.22 6.54
CA LEU A 95 7.45 -37.53 7.70
C LEU A 95 7.50 -39.02 8.07
N ALA A 96 8.39 -39.79 7.44
CA ALA A 96 8.49 -41.22 7.68
C ALA A 96 8.75 -41.52 9.16
N GLY A 97 7.91 -42.38 9.76
CA GLY A 97 8.01 -42.74 11.18
C GLY A 97 7.61 -41.62 12.16
N GLN A 98 6.83 -40.63 11.71
CA GLN A 98 6.27 -39.58 12.56
C GLN A 98 4.73 -39.62 12.50
N VAL A 99 4.07 -39.24 13.59
CA VAL A 99 2.61 -39.14 13.62
C VAL A 99 2.18 -37.78 13.06
N CYS A 100 1.36 -37.74 12.01
CA CYS A 100 0.82 -36.52 11.43
C CYS A 100 -0.69 -36.60 11.28
N ALA A 101 -1.38 -35.46 11.26
CA ALA A 101 -2.79 -35.42 10.90
C ALA A 101 -2.90 -35.69 9.39
N ASP A 102 -3.65 -36.72 8.99
CA ASP A 102 -3.85 -37.05 7.58
C ASP A 102 -5.00 -36.23 6.97
N ALA A 103 -6.07 -36.04 7.75
CA ALA A 103 -7.25 -35.30 7.32
C ALA A 103 -7.95 -34.61 8.49
N PHE A 104 -8.60 -33.48 8.19
CA PHE A 104 -9.47 -32.75 9.11
C PHE A 104 -10.93 -32.89 8.67
N SER A 105 -11.85 -33.01 9.62
CA SER A 105 -13.30 -33.11 9.40
C SER A 105 -13.98 -31.74 9.37
N LYS A 106 -13.46 -30.78 10.13
CA LYS A 106 -13.97 -29.40 10.22
C LYS A 106 -12.90 -28.47 10.79
N GLN A 107 -13.18 -27.17 10.78
CA GLN A 107 -12.34 -26.17 11.43
C GLN A 107 -12.38 -26.29 12.96
N GLY A 108 -11.22 -26.17 13.59
CA GLY A 108 -11.06 -26.26 15.03
C GLY A 108 -9.68 -25.78 15.52
N PRO A 109 -9.34 -26.05 16.79
CA PRO A 109 -8.12 -25.55 17.45
C PRO A 109 -6.81 -25.79 16.69
N ALA A 110 -6.62 -26.97 16.10
CA ALA A 110 -5.41 -27.30 15.36
C ALA A 110 -5.32 -26.46 14.08
N GLN A 111 -6.42 -26.32 13.35
CA GLN A 111 -6.45 -25.48 12.15
C GLN A 111 -6.30 -23.99 12.49
N GLU A 112 -6.89 -23.52 13.58
CA GLU A 112 -6.72 -22.15 14.10
C GLU A 112 -5.27 -21.86 14.51
N ALA A 113 -4.58 -22.85 15.07
CA ALA A 113 -3.15 -22.78 15.37
C ALA A 113 -2.25 -22.92 14.12
N GLY A 114 -2.84 -23.10 12.93
CA GLY A 114 -2.11 -23.22 11.66
C GLY A 114 -1.51 -24.60 11.40
N VAL A 115 -1.89 -25.63 12.16
CA VAL A 115 -1.46 -27.02 11.94
C VAL A 115 -2.05 -27.53 10.64
N ARG A 116 -1.24 -28.25 9.87
CA ARG A 116 -1.61 -28.84 8.58
C ARG A 116 -1.22 -30.31 8.53
N THR A 117 -1.58 -30.96 7.42
CA THR A 117 -1.29 -32.37 7.20
C THR A 117 0.21 -32.66 6.98
N ASP A 118 1.00 -31.64 6.67
CA ASP A 118 2.46 -31.74 6.54
C ASP A 118 3.22 -31.50 7.87
N TRP A 119 2.51 -31.40 9.00
CA TRP A 119 3.10 -31.22 10.32
C TRP A 119 3.14 -32.55 11.09
N ALA A 120 4.22 -32.75 11.82
CA ALA A 120 4.41 -33.91 12.67
C ALA A 120 4.11 -33.57 14.12
N LEU A 121 3.49 -34.50 14.85
CA LEU A 121 3.33 -34.40 16.29
C LEU A 121 4.70 -34.52 16.97
N ASP A 122 5.04 -33.55 17.81
CA ASP A 122 6.19 -33.66 18.71
C ASP A 122 5.76 -34.42 19.97
N VAL A 123 6.01 -35.72 19.96
CA VAL A 123 5.59 -36.65 21.03
C VAL A 123 6.24 -36.29 22.36
N GLU A 124 7.52 -35.92 22.37
CA GLU A 124 8.23 -35.59 23.61
C GLU A 124 7.69 -34.30 24.22
N LYS A 125 7.54 -33.25 23.41
CA LYS A 125 6.96 -31.99 23.90
C LYS A 125 5.50 -32.15 24.32
N THR A 126 4.74 -32.99 23.61
CA THR A 126 3.36 -33.33 23.99
C THR A 126 3.33 -34.04 25.36
N LYS A 127 4.29 -34.92 25.68
CA LYS A 127 4.39 -35.53 27.02
C LYS A 127 4.68 -34.49 28.10
N GLU A 128 5.63 -33.58 27.84
CA GLU A 128 6.01 -32.52 28.79
C GLU A 128 4.82 -31.61 29.12
N LEU A 129 4.00 -31.28 28.12
CA LEU A 129 2.81 -30.44 28.29
C LEU A 129 1.63 -31.18 28.96
N ASN A 130 1.68 -32.51 29.07
CA ASN A 130 0.61 -33.32 29.65
C ASN A 130 1.15 -34.37 30.64
N PRO A 131 1.74 -33.95 31.77
CA PRO A 131 2.40 -34.86 32.71
C PRO A 131 1.46 -35.95 33.25
N GLY A 132 0.18 -35.62 33.48
CA GLY A 132 -0.83 -36.58 33.95
C GLY A 132 -1.25 -37.63 32.91
N LYS A 133 -0.88 -37.45 31.64
CA LYS A 133 -1.21 -38.35 30.52
C LYS A 133 0.05 -38.86 29.80
N ALA A 134 1.24 -38.61 30.35
CA ALA A 134 2.52 -38.93 29.71
C ALA A 134 2.64 -40.41 29.28
N SER A 135 2.10 -41.33 30.08
CA SER A 135 2.08 -42.77 29.78
C SER A 135 1.24 -43.13 28.54
N GLN A 136 0.28 -42.30 28.15
CA GLN A 136 -0.57 -42.51 26.98
C GLN A 136 0.15 -42.14 25.68
N PHE A 137 1.24 -41.38 25.74
CA PHE A 137 2.02 -40.96 24.57
C PHE A 137 3.26 -41.84 24.33
N GLY A 138 3.21 -43.13 24.69
CA GLY A 138 4.32 -44.06 24.42
C GLY A 138 4.70 -44.05 22.93
N GLY A 139 5.97 -43.79 22.63
CA GLY A 139 6.43 -43.53 21.25
C GLY A 139 6.13 -44.67 20.29
N SER A 140 6.29 -45.92 20.72
CA SER A 140 5.96 -47.11 19.91
C SER A 140 4.45 -47.30 19.73
N ALA A 141 3.66 -47.14 20.81
CA ALA A 141 2.21 -47.34 20.78
C ALA A 141 1.49 -46.30 19.89
N LEU A 142 1.97 -45.05 19.88
CA LEU A 142 1.44 -44.01 19.01
C LEU A 142 1.82 -44.20 17.54
N LEU A 143 2.98 -44.77 17.26
CA LEU A 143 3.37 -45.09 15.88
C LEU A 143 2.58 -46.29 15.34
N GLU A 144 2.28 -47.28 16.19
CA GLU A 144 1.45 -48.43 15.82
C GLU A 144 -0.03 -48.06 15.66
N ASN A 145 -0.55 -47.19 16.52
CA ASN A 145 -1.94 -46.73 16.46
C ASN A 145 -2.07 -45.23 16.78
N PRO A 146 -1.84 -44.35 15.80
CA PRO A 146 -1.89 -42.90 16.02
C PRO A 146 -3.32 -42.38 16.28
N ASN A 147 -4.34 -43.18 15.94
CA ASN A 147 -5.74 -42.79 16.12
C ASN A 147 -6.23 -42.85 17.57
N LEU A 148 -5.40 -43.36 18.50
CA LEU A 148 -5.64 -43.21 19.94
C LEU A 148 -5.81 -41.74 20.35
N LEU A 149 -5.12 -40.83 19.65
CA LEU A 149 -5.22 -39.38 19.88
C LEU A 149 -6.64 -38.85 19.66
N LEU A 150 -7.41 -39.41 18.73
CA LEU A 150 -8.75 -38.92 18.37
C LEU A 150 -9.74 -38.96 19.54
N ALA A 151 -9.59 -39.95 20.43
CA ALA A 151 -10.46 -40.12 21.59
C ALA A 151 -10.09 -39.20 22.76
N MET A 152 -8.92 -38.57 22.73
CA MET A 152 -8.41 -37.75 23.83
C MET A 152 -9.16 -36.41 23.93
N ALA A 153 -9.41 -35.98 25.16
CA ALA A 153 -9.87 -34.65 25.52
C ALA A 153 -9.00 -34.12 26.67
N ASP A 154 -9.10 -32.82 26.97
CA ASP A 154 -8.28 -32.16 28.00
C ASP A 154 -6.78 -32.37 27.76
N VAL A 155 -6.32 -32.17 26.52
CA VAL A 155 -4.97 -32.51 26.07
C VAL A 155 -4.35 -31.38 25.27
N THR A 156 -3.06 -31.14 25.47
CA THR A 156 -2.28 -30.18 24.69
C THR A 156 -1.37 -30.90 23.70
N LEU A 157 -1.62 -30.79 22.40
CA LEU A 157 -0.78 -31.40 21.38
C LEU A 157 0.22 -30.38 20.83
N ALA A 158 1.51 -30.73 20.81
CA ALA A 158 2.54 -29.94 20.17
C ALA A 158 2.85 -30.51 18.78
N PHE A 159 2.76 -29.68 17.75
CA PHE A 159 3.11 -30.05 16.37
C PHE A 159 4.35 -29.28 15.94
N LYS A 160 5.23 -29.93 15.19
CA LYS A 160 6.39 -29.32 14.56
C LYS A 160 6.32 -29.45 13.05
N GLN A 161 6.82 -28.43 12.35
CA GLN A 161 7.04 -28.46 10.92
C GLN A 161 8.45 -29.03 10.64
N PRO A 162 8.58 -30.27 10.13
CA PRO A 162 9.88 -30.92 10.00
C PRO A 162 10.78 -30.25 8.93
N ASN A 163 10.18 -29.56 7.97
CA ASN A 163 10.88 -28.85 6.90
C ASN A 163 10.93 -27.33 7.16
N SER A 164 11.52 -26.91 8.27
CA SER A 164 11.67 -25.48 8.60
C SER A 164 12.74 -24.78 7.74
N GLN A 165 13.66 -25.54 7.15
CA GLN A 165 14.70 -25.03 6.25
C GLN A 165 14.22 -25.00 4.80
N LYS A 166 14.56 -23.92 4.08
CA LYS A 166 14.27 -23.79 2.66
C LYS A 166 15.09 -24.82 1.87
N ALA A 167 14.41 -25.75 1.22
CA ALA A 167 15.02 -26.70 0.31
C ALA A 167 14.63 -26.39 -1.14
N VAL A 168 15.57 -26.56 -2.07
CA VAL A 168 15.27 -26.47 -3.51
C VAL A 168 14.39 -27.66 -3.87
N ARG A 169 13.13 -27.39 -4.24
CA ARG A 169 12.15 -28.42 -4.61
C ARG A 169 12.06 -28.66 -6.10
N PHE A 170 12.45 -27.68 -6.89
CA PHE A 170 12.30 -27.72 -8.33
C PHE A 170 13.36 -26.83 -8.98
N THR A 171 14.00 -27.38 -10.00
CA THR A 171 14.87 -26.65 -10.93
C THR A 171 14.47 -27.09 -12.32
N GLY A 172 14.09 -26.13 -13.16
CA GLY A 172 13.67 -26.39 -14.53
C GLY A 172 14.31 -25.40 -15.49
N SER A 173 14.49 -25.84 -16.73
CA SER A 173 14.89 -25.01 -17.86
C SER A 173 14.16 -25.48 -19.12
N GLY A 174 14.13 -24.65 -20.16
CA GLY A 174 13.53 -24.99 -21.46
C GLY A 174 12.44 -24.00 -21.90
N PRO A 175 11.85 -24.22 -23.07
CA PRO A 175 10.87 -23.31 -23.68
C PRO A 175 9.52 -23.29 -22.93
N THR A 176 8.73 -22.26 -23.18
CA THR A 176 7.49 -21.87 -22.45
C THR A 176 6.38 -22.93 -22.46
N ASN A 177 6.42 -23.85 -23.41
CA ASN A 177 5.40 -24.85 -23.73
C ASN A 177 5.66 -26.22 -23.09
N SER A 178 6.59 -26.28 -22.14
CA SER A 178 7.09 -27.54 -21.63
C SER A 178 6.50 -27.89 -20.26
N GLU A 179 6.02 -29.13 -20.12
CA GLU A 179 5.76 -29.77 -18.82
C GLU A 179 6.97 -29.68 -17.87
N THR A 180 8.16 -29.38 -18.40
CA THR A 180 9.40 -29.16 -17.63
C THR A 180 9.32 -28.00 -16.65
N TRP A 181 8.37 -27.05 -16.78
CA TRP A 181 8.18 -25.95 -15.82
C TRP A 181 7.14 -26.26 -14.73
N SER A 182 6.54 -27.45 -14.73
CA SER A 182 5.51 -27.82 -13.76
C SER A 182 6.11 -28.40 -12.47
N CYS A 183 5.75 -27.82 -11.32
CA CYS A 183 6.04 -28.39 -10.01
C CYS A 183 4.77 -29.04 -9.46
N LYS A 184 4.78 -30.36 -9.23
CA LYS A 184 3.58 -31.13 -8.85
C LYS A 184 3.09 -30.84 -7.43
N ALA A 185 4.00 -30.61 -6.48
CA ALA A 185 3.65 -30.31 -5.09
C ALA A 185 4.76 -29.50 -4.41
N LEU A 186 4.40 -28.33 -3.88
CA LEU A 186 5.27 -27.52 -3.04
C LEU A 186 4.79 -27.70 -1.59
N PRO A 187 5.55 -28.38 -0.71
CA PRO A 187 5.23 -28.42 0.70
C PRO A 187 5.48 -27.05 1.33
N GLY A 188 4.78 -26.73 2.43
CA GLY A 188 4.97 -25.46 3.14
C GLY A 188 3.89 -24.42 2.89
N SER A 189 4.00 -23.27 3.56
CA SER A 189 3.10 -22.09 3.43
C SER A 189 3.69 -21.00 2.54
N SER A 190 4.97 -21.14 2.16
CA SER A 190 5.68 -20.19 1.34
C SER A 190 6.64 -20.92 0.41
N ALA A 191 6.69 -20.49 -0.84
CA ALA A 191 7.71 -20.89 -1.79
C ALA A 191 8.51 -19.65 -2.22
N VAL A 192 9.81 -19.83 -2.43
CA VAL A 192 10.66 -18.79 -3.01
C VAL A 192 11.07 -19.25 -4.40
N PHE A 193 10.69 -18.47 -5.40
CA PHE A 193 11.05 -18.71 -6.78
C PHE A 193 12.25 -17.85 -7.14
N LYS A 194 13.27 -18.45 -7.77
CA LYS A 194 14.44 -17.75 -8.30
C LYS A 194 14.50 -17.99 -9.80
N PHE A 195 14.39 -16.92 -10.57
CA PHE A 195 14.50 -16.96 -12.03
C PHE A 195 15.86 -16.43 -12.45
N GLN A 196 16.49 -17.07 -13.43
CA GLN A 196 17.78 -16.67 -13.98
C GLN A 196 17.75 -16.82 -15.50
N CYS A 197 18.22 -15.79 -16.22
CA CYS A 197 18.39 -15.84 -17.66
C CYS A 197 19.84 -16.27 -17.96
N HIS A 198 20.03 -17.34 -18.75
CA HIS A 198 21.36 -17.82 -19.10
C HIS A 198 22.07 -16.98 -20.17
N SER A 199 21.35 -16.10 -20.89
CA SER A 199 21.85 -15.52 -22.14
C SER A 199 22.78 -14.32 -21.98
N GLY A 200 23.09 -13.84 -20.76
CA GLY A 200 24.04 -12.73 -20.54
C GLY A 200 23.67 -11.38 -21.18
N ASN A 201 22.59 -11.32 -21.95
CA ASN A 201 22.17 -10.16 -22.73
C ASN A 201 21.05 -9.39 -22.00
N ASP A 202 21.30 -8.98 -20.75
CA ASP A 202 20.37 -8.16 -19.94
C ASP A 202 20.10 -6.76 -20.54
N TYR A 203 20.86 -6.39 -21.57
CA TYR A 203 20.85 -5.08 -22.22
C TYR A 203 19.75 -4.89 -23.26
N ASP A 204 19.12 -5.96 -23.75
CA ASP A 204 18.06 -5.86 -24.75
C ASP A 204 16.68 -5.96 -24.09
N PRO A 205 15.92 -4.85 -23.98
CA PRO A 205 14.59 -4.84 -23.37
C PRO A 205 13.58 -5.72 -24.09
N GLU A 206 13.73 -5.95 -25.40
CA GLU A 206 12.81 -6.77 -26.19
C GLU A 206 13.03 -8.27 -25.97
N LEU A 207 14.23 -8.65 -25.52
CA LEU A 207 14.55 -10.02 -25.12
C LEU A 207 14.23 -10.30 -23.64
N ARG A 208 13.67 -9.33 -22.90
CA ARG A 208 13.22 -9.52 -21.52
C ARG A 208 11.89 -10.27 -21.49
N TRP A 209 11.97 -11.57 -21.32
CA TRP A 209 10.81 -12.39 -20.98
C TRP A 209 10.55 -12.33 -19.46
N GLY A 210 9.30 -12.10 -19.07
CA GLY A 210 8.86 -12.15 -17.68
C GLY A 210 8.29 -13.53 -17.35
N VAL A 211 8.54 -14.02 -16.13
CA VAL A 211 7.90 -15.25 -15.65
C VAL A 211 6.72 -14.90 -14.75
N TRP A 212 5.61 -15.58 -15.01
CA TRP A 212 4.44 -15.59 -14.17
C TRP A 212 4.36 -16.91 -13.42
N ALA A 213 4.29 -16.85 -12.09
CA ALA A 213 4.09 -18.01 -11.24
C ALA A 213 2.77 -17.87 -10.49
N LEU A 214 1.90 -18.86 -10.64
CA LEU A 214 0.63 -18.93 -9.93
C LEU A 214 0.64 -20.18 -9.05
N VAL A 215 0.39 -19.99 -7.76
CA VAL A 215 0.36 -21.08 -6.77
C VAL A 215 -1.07 -21.35 -6.38
N PHE A 216 -1.49 -22.61 -6.52
CA PHE A 216 -2.84 -23.06 -6.17
C PHE A 216 -2.81 -23.94 -4.92
N PRO A 217 -3.88 -23.92 -4.10
CA PRO A 217 -4.10 -24.93 -3.08
C PRO A 217 -4.13 -26.34 -3.69
N GLN A 218 -3.68 -27.33 -2.93
CA GLN A 218 -3.77 -28.73 -3.34
C GLN A 218 -5.23 -29.12 -3.55
N GLY A 219 -5.54 -29.73 -4.71
CA GLY A 219 -6.89 -30.14 -5.08
C GLY A 219 -7.77 -29.05 -5.68
N ALA A 220 -7.29 -27.79 -5.78
CA ALA A 220 -7.99 -26.76 -6.53
C ALA A 220 -8.10 -27.18 -8.01
N THR A 221 -9.26 -26.89 -8.63
CA THR A 221 -9.46 -27.14 -10.05
C THR A 221 -8.41 -26.39 -10.86
N ARG A 222 -7.62 -27.14 -11.65
CA ARG A 222 -6.60 -26.55 -12.51
C ARG A 222 -7.28 -25.62 -13.51
N LEU A 223 -6.93 -24.34 -13.48
CA LEU A 223 -7.39 -23.39 -14.50
C LEU A 223 -6.87 -23.82 -15.87
N SER A 224 -7.70 -23.65 -16.90
CA SER A 224 -7.26 -23.84 -18.28
C SER A 224 -6.19 -22.81 -18.63
N THR A 225 -5.29 -23.15 -19.57
CA THR A 225 -4.25 -22.23 -20.06
C THR A 225 -4.87 -20.91 -20.54
N GLN A 226 -5.98 -20.97 -21.27
CA GLN A 226 -6.69 -19.78 -21.73
C GLN A 226 -7.19 -18.89 -20.57
N ALA A 227 -7.72 -19.47 -19.49
CA ALA A 227 -8.15 -18.71 -18.33
C ALA A 227 -6.97 -18.06 -17.59
N LEU A 228 -5.83 -18.75 -17.53
CA LEU A 228 -4.58 -18.21 -17.00
C LEU A 228 -4.08 -17.04 -17.82
N ASP A 229 -4.04 -17.17 -19.14
CA ASP A 229 -3.59 -16.11 -20.06
C ASP A 229 -4.47 -14.87 -19.96
N VAL A 230 -5.80 -15.03 -19.92
CA VAL A 230 -6.75 -13.93 -19.72
C VAL A 230 -6.53 -13.24 -18.36
N THR A 231 -6.20 -14.01 -17.32
CA THR A 231 -5.93 -13.46 -15.98
C THR A 231 -4.63 -12.67 -15.97
N ALA A 232 -3.57 -13.21 -16.59
CA ALA A 232 -2.28 -12.54 -16.72
C ALA A 232 -2.42 -11.23 -17.53
N GLN A 233 -3.14 -11.27 -18.66
CA GLN A 233 -3.39 -10.08 -19.48
C GLN A 233 -4.14 -8.99 -18.70
N LYS A 234 -5.20 -9.36 -17.97
CA LYS A 234 -5.95 -8.42 -17.11
C LYS A 234 -5.09 -7.83 -16.02
N TRP A 235 -4.18 -8.61 -15.43
CA TRP A 235 -3.27 -8.08 -14.43
C TRP A 235 -2.29 -7.08 -15.03
N VAL A 236 -1.67 -7.41 -16.17
CA VAL A 236 -0.76 -6.50 -16.88
C VAL A 236 -1.49 -5.20 -17.20
N GLU A 237 -2.69 -5.28 -17.80
CA GLU A 237 -3.51 -4.10 -18.12
C GLU A 237 -3.78 -3.25 -16.87
N ARG A 238 -4.21 -3.87 -15.76
CA ARG A 238 -4.53 -3.17 -14.50
C ARG A 238 -3.29 -2.56 -13.85
N THR A 239 -2.16 -3.25 -13.90
CA THR A 239 -0.90 -2.77 -13.31
C THR A 239 -0.36 -1.61 -14.11
N THR A 240 -0.37 -1.70 -15.44
CA THR A 240 0.00 -0.60 -16.33
C THR A 240 -0.91 0.60 -16.13
N ARG A 241 -2.23 0.40 -16.02
CA ARG A 241 -3.17 1.49 -15.71
C ARG A 241 -2.91 2.10 -14.32
N GLY A 242 -2.57 1.29 -13.33
CA GLY A 242 -2.32 1.71 -11.95
C GLY A 242 -0.99 2.44 -11.74
N LYS A 243 0.04 2.13 -12.55
CA LYS A 243 1.31 2.90 -12.55
C LYS A 243 1.13 4.33 -13.03
N GLY A 244 0.01 4.63 -13.70
CA GLY A 244 -0.26 5.94 -14.28
C GLY A 244 0.60 6.21 -15.50
N VAL A 245 0.58 7.45 -15.97
CA VAL A 245 1.45 7.91 -17.05
C VAL A 245 2.85 8.11 -16.46
N GLU A 246 3.75 7.16 -16.70
CA GLU A 246 5.18 7.34 -16.44
C GLU A 246 5.73 8.28 -17.51
N GLY A 247 5.72 9.58 -17.20
CA GLY A 247 6.25 10.64 -18.05
C GLY A 247 6.17 11.96 -17.31
N THR A 248 7.07 12.89 -17.64
CA THR A 248 6.92 14.27 -17.20
C THR A 248 5.59 14.75 -17.76
N VAL A 249 4.62 15.01 -16.89
CA VAL A 249 3.36 15.61 -17.32
C VAL A 249 3.71 17.01 -17.81
N GLU A 250 3.85 17.16 -19.13
CA GLU A 250 4.01 18.46 -19.75
C GLU A 250 2.64 19.15 -19.67
N VAL A 251 2.51 19.98 -18.64
CA VAL A 251 1.39 20.91 -18.53
C VAL A 251 1.68 22.04 -19.50
N GLU A 252 1.30 21.85 -20.75
CA GLU A 252 1.15 22.98 -21.66
C GLU A 252 0.07 23.90 -21.06
N ARG A 253 0.37 25.20 -20.99
CA ARG A 253 -0.68 26.19 -20.75
C ARG A 253 -1.59 26.10 -21.96
N ASP A 254 -2.73 25.44 -21.77
CA ASP A 254 -3.83 25.46 -22.73
C ASP A 254 -4.25 26.94 -22.79
N ASP A 255 -3.71 27.68 -23.76
CA ASP A 255 -3.99 29.08 -23.96
C ASP A 255 -5.49 29.17 -24.22
N TRP A 256 -6.23 29.64 -23.21
CA TRP A 256 -7.66 29.87 -23.31
C TRP A 256 -7.85 31.02 -24.28
N ASP A 257 -7.93 30.70 -25.57
CA ASP A 257 -8.20 31.69 -26.59
C ASP A 257 -9.61 32.28 -26.37
N GLU A 258 -9.75 33.51 -26.83
CA GLU A 258 -10.99 34.27 -26.71
C GLU A 258 -12.18 33.51 -27.35
N ALA A 259 -11.92 32.73 -28.40
CA ALA A 259 -12.92 31.93 -29.09
C ALA A 259 -13.50 30.82 -28.20
N ARG A 260 -12.65 30.11 -27.45
CA ARG A 260 -13.04 29.02 -26.56
C ARG A 260 -13.72 29.54 -25.30
N LEU A 261 -13.25 30.67 -24.76
CA LEU A 261 -13.93 31.37 -23.66
C LEU A 261 -15.33 31.83 -24.07
N ARG A 262 -15.48 32.41 -25.28
CA ARG A 262 -16.80 32.78 -25.83
C ARG A 262 -17.70 31.57 -26.05
N ALA A 263 -17.16 30.45 -26.57
CA ALA A 263 -17.93 29.22 -26.77
C ALA A 263 -18.42 28.61 -25.44
N LEU A 264 -17.58 28.64 -24.40
CA LEU A 264 -17.95 28.19 -23.06
C LEU A 264 -19.06 29.07 -22.45
N CYS A 265 -18.92 30.39 -22.60
CA CYS A 265 -19.89 31.37 -22.14
C CYS A 265 -21.26 31.20 -22.83
N ALA A 266 -21.26 31.02 -24.16
CA ALA A 266 -22.47 30.73 -24.92
C ALA A 266 -23.15 29.43 -24.48
N ARG A 267 -22.37 28.40 -24.13
CA ARG A 267 -22.89 27.10 -23.67
C ARG A 267 -23.55 27.18 -22.29
N HIS A 268 -23.02 28.01 -21.40
CA HIS A 268 -23.48 28.09 -20.00
C HIS A 268 -24.33 29.33 -19.69
N GLY A 269 -24.56 30.21 -20.68
CA GLY A 269 -25.28 31.46 -20.47
C GLY A 269 -24.51 32.44 -19.57
N TRP A 270 -23.17 32.39 -19.61
CA TRP A 270 -22.33 33.34 -18.89
C TRP A 270 -22.05 34.56 -19.77
N GLU A 271 -22.15 35.75 -19.21
CA GLU A 271 -21.65 36.97 -19.82
C GLU A 271 -20.55 37.51 -18.92
N PHE A 272 -19.32 37.52 -19.41
CA PHE A 272 -18.25 38.24 -18.74
C PHE A 272 -18.43 39.74 -18.98
N GLU A 273 -18.19 40.52 -17.93
CA GLU A 273 -18.35 41.97 -17.97
C GLU A 273 -17.56 42.61 -19.13
N TRP A 274 -16.33 42.15 -19.38
CA TRP A 274 -15.49 42.63 -20.49
C TRP A 274 -15.97 42.23 -21.90
N MET A 275 -16.87 41.24 -22.02
CA MET A 275 -17.52 40.89 -23.29
C MET A 275 -18.74 41.76 -23.60
N THR A 276 -19.20 42.56 -22.63
CA THR A 276 -20.24 43.57 -22.85
C THR A 276 -19.62 44.89 -23.25
N GLU A 277 -20.31 45.66 -24.10
CA GLU A 277 -19.83 46.96 -24.53
C GLU A 277 -19.60 47.92 -23.34
N ASP A 278 -20.45 47.85 -22.31
CA ASP A 278 -20.35 48.68 -21.11
C ASP A 278 -19.19 48.28 -20.19
N GLY A 279 -18.88 46.99 -20.08
CA GLY A 279 -17.71 46.56 -19.31
C GLY A 279 -16.40 46.87 -20.04
N GLU A 280 -16.36 46.76 -21.36
CA GLU A 280 -15.21 47.18 -22.15
C GLU A 280 -15.00 48.70 -22.09
N ARG A 281 -16.07 49.51 -22.10
CA ARG A 281 -15.98 50.96 -21.83
C ARG A 281 -15.41 51.25 -20.44
N ARG A 282 -15.88 50.55 -19.40
CA ARG A 282 -15.35 50.68 -18.02
C ARG A 282 -13.89 50.27 -17.92
N ARG A 283 -13.49 49.19 -18.57
CA ARG A 283 -12.11 48.72 -18.63
C ARG A 283 -11.20 49.78 -19.26
N ARG A 284 -11.55 50.30 -20.44
CA ARG A 284 -10.77 51.38 -21.09
C ARG A 284 -10.74 52.67 -20.27
N ALA A 285 -11.81 53.01 -19.57
CA ALA A 285 -11.83 54.15 -18.66
C ALA A 285 -10.86 53.94 -17.49
N ASN A 286 -10.81 52.74 -16.92
CA ASN A 286 -9.89 52.38 -15.85
C ASN A 286 -8.44 52.30 -16.34
N GLU A 287 -8.16 51.77 -17.52
CA GLU A 287 -6.83 51.78 -18.14
C GLU A 287 -6.34 53.21 -18.40
N ARG A 288 -7.21 54.08 -18.93
CA ARG A 288 -6.90 55.52 -19.09
C ARG A 288 -6.63 56.19 -17.76
N ARG A 289 -7.39 55.84 -16.71
CA ARG A 289 -7.18 56.38 -15.37
C ARG A 289 -5.87 55.91 -14.75
N ALA A 290 -5.53 54.62 -14.90
CA ALA A 290 -4.26 54.06 -14.46
C ALA A 290 -3.08 54.71 -15.19
N PHE A 291 -3.16 54.85 -16.52
CA PHE A 291 -2.13 55.55 -17.29
C PHE A 291 -1.94 57.01 -16.86
N LEU A 292 -3.02 57.72 -16.55
CA LEU A 292 -2.94 59.08 -16.03
C LEU A 292 -2.36 59.16 -14.62
N GLN A 293 -2.61 58.16 -13.77
CA GLN A 293 -1.99 58.05 -12.45
C GLN A 293 -0.49 57.76 -12.55
N ASP A 294 -0.10 56.81 -13.39
CA ASP A 294 1.30 56.48 -13.65
C ASP A 294 2.07 57.69 -14.20
N ALA A 295 1.47 58.45 -15.11
CA ALA A 295 2.05 59.68 -15.64
C ALA A 295 2.20 60.78 -14.57
N ALA A 296 1.25 60.89 -13.64
CA ALA A 296 1.33 61.83 -12.53
C ALA A 296 2.45 61.45 -11.55
N ASP A 297 2.59 60.16 -11.23
CA ASP A 297 3.64 59.64 -10.35
C ASP A 297 5.03 59.80 -10.99
N TRP A 298 5.14 59.65 -12.30
CA TRP A 298 6.38 59.93 -13.04
C TRP A 298 6.78 61.41 -12.97
N SER A 299 5.80 62.32 -13.03
CA SER A 299 6.06 63.75 -12.87
C SER A 299 6.50 64.12 -11.44
N CYS A 300 5.96 63.44 -10.43
CA CYS A 300 6.32 63.63 -9.02
C CYS A 300 7.73 63.09 -8.72
N THR A 301 8.06 61.90 -9.22
CA THR A 301 9.37 61.28 -9.05
C THR A 301 10.47 62.10 -9.73
N THR A 302 10.22 62.62 -10.93
CA THR A 302 11.16 63.51 -11.64
C THR A 302 11.45 64.78 -10.84
N ARG A 303 10.42 65.45 -10.31
CA ARG A 303 10.59 66.66 -9.48
C ARG A 303 11.33 66.37 -8.18
N SER A 304 11.06 65.24 -7.53
CA SER A 304 11.77 64.80 -6.33
C SER A 304 13.24 64.50 -6.62
N ALA A 305 13.54 63.88 -7.76
CA ALA A 305 14.92 63.61 -8.19
C ALA A 305 15.69 64.91 -8.48
N GLU A 306 15.08 65.88 -9.15
CA GLU A 306 15.69 67.20 -9.39
C GLU A 306 15.95 67.95 -8.07
N ALA A 307 15.00 67.92 -7.13
CA ALA A 307 15.16 68.55 -5.82
C ALA A 307 16.29 67.90 -5.00
N ALA A 308 16.37 66.57 -5.00
CA ALA A 308 17.45 65.83 -4.34
C ALA A 308 18.82 66.14 -4.96
N SER A 309 18.91 66.22 -6.29
CA SER A 309 20.14 66.60 -6.99
C SER A 309 20.59 68.01 -6.64
N LYS A 310 19.66 68.97 -6.53
CA LYS A 310 19.96 70.35 -6.10
C LYS A 310 20.47 70.39 -4.66
N LEU A 311 19.83 69.65 -3.75
CA LEU A 311 20.24 69.57 -2.35
C LEU A 311 21.66 68.98 -2.22
N GLN A 312 21.96 67.90 -2.94
CA GLN A 312 23.30 67.30 -2.96
C GLN A 312 24.36 68.27 -3.50
N ALA A 313 24.03 69.06 -4.53
CA ALA A 313 24.93 70.08 -5.05
C ALA A 313 25.20 71.17 -4.00
N SER A 314 24.18 71.63 -3.28
CA SER A 314 24.33 72.62 -2.20
C SER A 314 25.15 72.08 -1.03
N ILE A 315 24.98 70.81 -0.64
CA ILE A 315 25.78 70.16 0.42
C ILE A 315 27.26 70.13 0.01
N LYS A 316 27.57 69.67 -1.22
CA LYS A 316 28.95 69.63 -1.71
C LYS A 316 29.60 71.02 -1.76
N GLN A 317 28.84 72.06 -2.13
CA GLN A 317 29.33 73.44 -2.11
C GLN A 317 29.60 73.92 -0.68
N ALA A 318 28.74 73.59 0.27
CA ALA A 318 28.94 73.94 1.68
C ALA A 318 30.15 73.22 2.28
N GLU A 319 30.35 71.94 1.97
CA GLU A 319 31.53 71.16 2.38
C GLU A 319 32.82 71.75 1.80
N ALA A 320 32.84 72.07 0.50
CA ALA A 320 34.00 72.71 -0.13
C ALA A 320 34.32 74.09 0.48
N ALA A 321 33.30 74.87 0.81
CA ALA A 321 33.47 76.15 1.49
C ALA A 321 34.02 75.99 2.92
N ALA A 322 33.57 74.96 3.65
CA ALA A 322 34.06 74.66 4.99
C ALA A 322 35.52 74.21 4.99
N VAL A 323 35.93 73.35 4.04
CA VAL A 323 37.33 72.93 3.88
C VAL A 323 38.22 74.13 3.57
N LYS A 324 37.80 75.00 2.65
CA LYS A 324 38.54 76.22 2.31
C LYS A 324 38.70 77.16 3.52
N ALA A 325 37.65 77.32 4.33
CA ALA A 325 37.72 78.13 5.55
C ALA A 325 38.69 77.55 6.61
N GLN A 326 38.81 76.22 6.69
CA GLN A 326 39.78 75.57 7.59
C GLN A 326 41.24 75.74 7.11
N GLU A 327 41.48 75.67 5.80
CA GLU A 327 42.81 75.93 5.23
C GLU A 327 43.26 77.39 5.45
N GLU A 328 42.36 78.35 5.28
CA GLU A 328 42.65 79.77 5.53
C GLU A 328 42.91 80.05 7.03
N ALA A 329 42.24 79.36 7.95
CA ALA A 329 42.48 79.49 9.39
C ALA A 329 43.81 78.84 9.85
N GLY A 330 44.24 77.74 9.21
CA GLY A 330 45.48 77.03 9.55
C GLY A 330 46.76 77.76 9.15
N THR A 331 46.68 78.74 8.24
CA THR A 331 47.86 79.45 7.70
C THR A 331 48.29 80.66 8.56
N ALA A 332 47.48 81.07 9.53
CA ALA A 332 47.75 82.22 10.41
C ALA A 332 48.55 81.89 11.70
N GLN A 333 48.93 80.62 11.90
CA GLN A 333 49.72 80.17 13.06
C GLN A 333 51.02 79.49 12.61
N LYS A 334 52.00 80.31 12.20
CA LYS A 334 53.41 79.93 12.26
C LYS A 334 54.24 81.18 12.63
N PRO A 335 54.95 81.16 13.78
CA PRO A 335 55.78 82.29 14.23
C PRO A 335 57.03 82.49 13.37
#